data_AF-A0A314Z8T9-F1
#
_entry.id   AF-A0A314Z8T9-F1
#
_cell.length_a   1.000
_cell.length_b   1.000
_cell.length_c   1.000
_cell.angle_alpha   90.00
_cell.angle_beta   90.00
_cell.angle_gamma   90.00
#
_symmetry.space_group_name_H-M   'P 1'
#
loop_
_entity.id
_entity.type
_entity.pdbx_description
1 polymer ?
#
loop_
_entity_poly.entity_id
_entity_poly.type
_entity_poly.pdbx_seq_one_letter_code
_entity_poly.pdbx_strand_id
1 'polypeptide(L)'
;MDYAFQFIINNGGIDTEEDYPYHARDGSCDPNRKNARVVSIDSYEDVPENDEKALKKAVSHQPISVAIEAGGREFQLYQSGVFTGRCGTDLDHGVVAVGYGTENGVDYWIVRNSWGPSWGEAGYIKLERNVASTNTGKCGIAIEASYPTKKGQNPPRLPPSPSSPPPVKPSTVCDDYYSCPVGTTCCCTYEYGNFCFGWGCCPLESATCCDDHYSCCPHEYPVCDLDAGTCRLSKDNPLSVKALKRTPARSNRHFHFGGKVPSA
;
A
#
# COMPACT_ATOMS: atom_id res chain seq x y z
N MET A 1 4.09 18.92 -7.08
CA MET A 1 4.48 17.58 -7.61
C MET A 1 4.08 17.42 -9.09
N ASP A 2 4.20 18.50 -9.85
CA ASP A 2 3.28 18.70 -10.97
C ASP A 2 3.74 17.98 -12.23
N TYR A 3 5.05 17.88 -12.42
CA TYR A 3 5.63 17.12 -13.51
C TYR A 3 5.24 15.64 -13.49
N ALA A 4 5.04 15.05 -12.29
CA ALA A 4 4.55 13.69 -12.18
C ALA A 4 3.09 13.58 -12.65
N PHE A 5 2.22 14.52 -12.27
CA PHE A 5 0.85 14.57 -12.78
C PHE A 5 0.81 14.81 -14.29
N GLN A 6 1.62 15.73 -14.80
CA GLN A 6 1.73 16.00 -16.23
C GLN A 6 2.20 14.77 -17.01
N PHE A 7 3.12 13.98 -16.45
CA PHE A 7 3.51 12.70 -17.02
C PHE A 7 2.33 11.74 -17.13
N ILE A 8 1.51 11.59 -16.08
CA ILE A 8 0.35 10.70 -16.10
C ILE A 8 -0.63 11.11 -17.21
N ILE A 9 -0.86 12.41 -17.40
CA ILE A 9 -1.71 12.95 -18.47
C ILE A 9 -1.12 12.58 -19.85
N ASN A 10 0.16 12.90 -20.06
CA ASN A 10 0.83 12.71 -21.35
C ASN A 10 1.01 11.23 -21.71
N ASN A 11 1.18 10.37 -20.72
CA ASN A 11 1.32 8.92 -20.90
C ASN A 11 -0.03 8.22 -21.13
N GLY A 12 -1.15 8.93 -20.93
CA GLY A 12 -2.50 8.36 -21.01
C GLY A 12 -2.88 7.50 -19.81
N GLY A 13 -2.20 7.70 -18.69
CA GLY A 13 -2.42 6.98 -17.43
C GLY A 13 -1.15 6.46 -16.78
N ILE A 14 -1.32 5.79 -15.65
CA ILE A 14 -0.27 5.15 -14.86
C ILE A 14 -0.61 3.68 -14.61
N ASP A 15 0.42 2.84 -14.60
CA ASP A 15 0.31 1.42 -14.32
C ASP A 15 0.10 1.15 -12.82
N THR A 16 -0.34 -0.06 -12.49
CA THR A 16 -0.42 -0.49 -11.08
C THR A 16 0.96 -0.87 -10.54
N GLU A 17 1.12 -0.88 -9.22
CA GLU A 17 2.35 -1.38 -8.57
C GLU A 17 2.65 -2.84 -8.95
N GLU A 18 1.62 -3.66 -9.20
CA GLU A 18 1.77 -5.03 -9.68
C GLU A 18 2.38 -5.08 -11.09
N ASP A 19 1.87 -4.21 -11.98
CA ASP A 19 2.32 -4.14 -13.37
C ASP A 19 3.72 -3.51 -13.47
N TYR A 20 4.04 -2.53 -12.62
CA TYR A 20 5.32 -1.82 -12.61
C TYR A 20 5.87 -1.60 -11.16
N PRO A 21 6.46 -2.63 -10.53
CA PRO A 21 6.93 -2.60 -9.14
C PRO A 21 8.07 -1.62 -8.89
N TYR A 22 8.08 -1.10 -7.67
CA TYR A 22 9.16 -0.29 -7.15
C TYR A 22 10.44 -1.11 -6.94
N HIS A 23 11.58 -0.54 -7.35
CA HIS A 23 12.90 -1.18 -7.27
C HIS A 23 13.92 -0.41 -6.43
N ALA A 24 13.53 0.71 -5.80
CA ALA A 24 14.41 1.57 -5.01
C ALA A 24 15.66 2.10 -5.74
N ARG A 25 15.63 2.10 -7.08
CA ARG A 25 16.66 2.65 -7.95
C ARG A 25 16.06 2.99 -9.31
N ASP A 26 16.61 3.99 -9.96
CA ASP A 26 16.25 4.30 -11.33
C ASP A 26 16.75 3.20 -12.28
N GLY A 27 15.89 2.85 -13.23
CA GLY A 27 16.20 1.93 -14.31
C GLY A 27 15.78 2.53 -15.66
N SER A 28 16.01 1.79 -16.73
CA SER A 28 15.43 2.16 -18.03
C SER A 28 13.91 1.93 -18.02
N CYS A 29 13.16 2.81 -18.67
CA CYS A 29 11.71 2.62 -18.87
C CYS A 29 11.46 1.31 -19.63
N ASP A 30 10.77 0.36 -19.01
CA ASP A 30 10.49 -0.94 -19.60
C ASP A 30 9.29 -0.84 -20.57
N PRO A 31 9.52 -0.99 -21.90
CA PRO A 31 8.47 -0.85 -22.88
C PRO A 31 7.42 -1.98 -22.83
N ASN A 32 7.73 -3.11 -22.20
CA ASN A 32 6.82 -4.24 -22.08
C ASN A 32 5.85 -4.07 -20.89
N ARG A 33 6.24 -3.28 -19.88
CA ARG A 33 5.46 -3.08 -18.65
C ARG A 33 4.62 -1.81 -18.63
N LYS A 34 4.94 -0.81 -19.47
CA LYS A 34 4.28 0.52 -19.53
C LYS A 34 2.88 0.58 -20.20
N ASN A 35 2.18 -0.55 -20.26
CA ASN A 35 1.06 -0.75 -21.19
C ASN A 35 -0.30 -0.88 -20.52
N ALA A 36 -0.37 -1.08 -19.20
CA ALA A 36 -1.64 -1.31 -18.51
C ALA A 36 -2.43 -0.02 -18.32
N ARG A 37 -1.76 1.09 -17.97
CA ARG A 37 -2.28 2.48 -17.87
C ARG A 37 -3.68 2.52 -17.23
N VAL A 38 -3.80 1.83 -16.09
CA VAL A 38 -5.08 1.43 -15.48
C VAL A 38 -5.85 2.64 -14.95
N VAL A 39 -5.13 3.70 -14.53
CA VAL A 39 -5.73 4.93 -14.03
C VAL A 39 -5.20 6.13 -14.80
N SER A 40 -6.10 7.01 -15.23
CA SER A 40 -5.77 8.32 -15.82
C SER A 40 -6.31 9.46 -14.96
N ILE A 41 -5.72 10.64 -15.14
CA ILE A 41 -6.20 11.91 -14.59
C ILE A 41 -6.45 12.87 -15.75
N ASP A 42 -7.36 13.82 -15.57
CA ASP A 42 -7.71 14.77 -16.64
C ASP A 42 -6.85 16.04 -16.58
N SER A 43 -6.50 16.47 -15.36
CA SER A 43 -5.61 17.60 -15.11
C SER A 43 -5.02 17.47 -13.70
N TYR A 44 -4.27 18.47 -13.26
CA TYR A 44 -3.98 18.73 -11.86
C TYR A 44 -4.20 20.22 -11.58
N GLU A 45 -4.28 20.57 -10.30
CA GLU A 45 -4.45 21.95 -9.81
C GLU A 45 -3.51 22.18 -8.62
N ASP A 46 -3.00 23.40 -8.53
CA ASP A 46 -2.20 23.85 -7.40
C ASP A 46 -3.11 24.52 -6.37
N VAL A 47 -2.84 24.20 -5.10
CA VAL A 47 -3.44 24.94 -3.99
C VAL A 47 -2.76 26.30 -3.90
N PRO A 48 -3.50 27.40 -3.65
CA PRO A 48 -2.90 28.70 -3.39
C PRO A 48 -1.77 28.64 -2.36
N GLU A 49 -0.61 29.17 -2.75
CA GLU A 49 0.60 29.18 -1.94
C GLU A 49 0.38 29.88 -0.59
N ASN A 50 0.92 29.30 0.48
CA ASN A 50 0.90 29.86 1.83
C ASN A 50 -0.52 30.09 2.39
N ASP A 51 -1.48 29.26 1.97
CA ASP A 51 -2.87 29.31 2.44
C ASP A 51 -3.31 27.95 3.02
N GLU A 52 -3.07 27.77 4.33
CA GLU A 52 -3.53 26.58 5.06
C GLU A 52 -5.06 26.40 5.03
N LYS A 53 -5.86 27.46 4.80
CA LYS A 53 -7.32 27.33 4.67
C LYS A 53 -7.69 26.74 3.32
N ALA A 54 -7.04 27.19 2.25
CA ALA A 54 -7.20 26.60 0.93
C ALA A 54 -6.72 25.14 0.91
N LEU A 55 -5.58 24.86 1.53
CA LEU A 55 -5.08 23.49 1.70
C LEU A 55 -6.07 22.63 2.48
N LYS A 56 -6.64 23.14 3.58
CA LYS A 56 -7.63 22.41 4.39
C LYS A 56 -8.86 22.07 3.57
N LYS A 57 -9.34 23.02 2.77
CA LYS A 57 -10.47 22.80 1.87
C LYS A 57 -10.14 21.72 0.86
N ALA A 58 -8.98 21.75 0.22
CA ALA A 58 -8.56 20.74 -0.73
C ALA A 58 -8.48 19.33 -0.08
N VAL A 59 -7.83 19.22 1.08
CA VAL A 59 -7.70 17.97 1.86
C VAL A 59 -9.07 17.39 2.26
N SER A 60 -10.09 18.22 2.49
CA SER A 60 -11.44 17.74 2.80
C SER A 60 -12.14 17.04 1.63
N HIS A 61 -11.66 17.24 0.40
CA HIS A 61 -12.21 16.60 -0.80
C HIS A 61 -11.40 15.37 -1.22
N GLN A 62 -10.07 15.40 -1.06
CA GLN A 62 -9.18 14.33 -1.47
C GLN A 62 -7.78 14.48 -0.85
N PRO A 63 -6.93 13.43 -0.88
CA PRO A 63 -5.52 13.56 -0.53
C PRO A 63 -4.78 14.56 -1.45
N ILE A 64 -3.87 15.33 -0.85
CA ILE A 64 -3.11 16.38 -1.53
C ILE A 64 -1.63 16.08 -1.42
N SER A 65 -0.92 16.10 -2.56
CA SER A 65 0.54 16.01 -2.54
C SER A 65 1.09 17.34 -2.04
N VAL A 66 1.97 17.29 -1.04
CA VAL A 66 2.62 18.49 -0.46
C VAL A 66 4.13 18.29 -0.35
N ALA A 67 4.89 19.37 -0.45
CA ALA A 67 6.31 19.37 -0.11
C ALA A 67 6.52 19.93 1.31
N ILE A 68 7.52 19.41 2.01
CA ILE A 68 7.91 19.85 3.36
C ILE A 68 9.45 19.86 3.49
N GLU A 69 9.95 20.55 4.50
CA GLU A 69 11.30 20.32 5.02
C GLU A 69 11.28 19.16 6.04
N ALA A 70 11.94 18.06 5.70
CA ALA A 70 12.03 16.84 6.52
C ALA A 70 13.48 16.52 6.96
N GLY A 71 14.48 17.28 6.53
CA GLY A 71 15.89 17.07 6.86
C GLY A 71 16.26 17.28 8.34
N GLY A 72 15.43 17.98 9.11
CA GLY A 72 15.69 18.28 10.53
C GLY A 72 15.69 17.05 11.44
N ARG A 73 16.59 17.01 12.43
CA ARG A 73 16.73 15.89 13.38
C ARG A 73 15.45 15.58 14.14
N GLU A 74 14.69 16.61 14.54
CA GLU A 74 13.43 16.42 15.26
C GLU A 74 12.38 15.72 14.39
N PHE A 75 12.31 16.06 13.09
CA PHE A 75 11.42 15.39 12.14
C PHE A 75 11.84 13.93 11.94
N GLN A 76 13.14 13.68 11.67
CA GLN A 76 13.64 12.33 11.45
C GLN A 76 13.37 11.38 12.62
N LEU A 77 13.44 11.89 13.86
CA LEU A 77 13.26 11.11 15.09
C LEU A 77 11.81 11.09 15.61
N TYR A 78 10.84 11.63 14.86
CA TYR A 78 9.44 11.62 15.23
C TYR A 78 8.91 10.18 15.45
N GLN A 79 8.12 10.00 16.52
CA GLN A 79 7.52 8.71 16.87
C GLN A 79 6.00 8.79 17.01
N SER A 80 5.46 9.80 17.70
CA SER A 80 4.02 9.93 17.93
C SER A 80 3.63 11.33 18.43
N GLY A 81 2.33 11.59 18.49
CA GLY A 81 1.74 12.85 18.94
C GLY A 81 1.74 13.93 17.87
N VAL A 82 1.21 15.11 18.19
CA VAL A 82 1.30 16.26 17.27
C VAL A 82 2.73 16.79 17.26
N PHE A 83 3.36 16.76 16.08
CA PHE A 83 4.72 17.27 15.87
C PHE A 83 4.73 18.79 15.94
N THR A 84 5.22 19.31 17.07
CA THR A 84 5.49 20.73 17.29
C THR A 84 6.98 21.06 17.20
N GLY A 85 7.81 20.11 16.80
CA GLY A 85 9.27 20.25 16.74
C GLY A 85 9.76 21.28 15.71
N ARG A 86 11.07 21.52 15.69
CA ARG A 86 11.70 22.50 14.80
C ARG A 86 11.89 21.96 13.39
N CYS A 87 11.54 22.79 12.42
CA CYS A 87 11.80 22.67 10.98
C CYS A 87 11.71 24.08 10.37
N GLY A 88 12.41 24.31 9.27
CA GLY A 88 12.34 25.51 8.45
C GLY A 88 11.37 25.34 7.27
N THR A 89 11.74 25.89 6.13
CA THR A 89 10.96 25.89 4.89
C THR A 89 11.83 25.57 3.66
N ASP A 90 13.02 25.01 3.86
CA ASP A 90 13.90 24.59 2.77
C ASP A 90 13.39 23.23 2.26
N LEU A 91 12.33 23.27 1.44
CA LEU A 91 11.59 22.08 1.00
C LEU A 91 12.52 21.05 0.35
N ASP A 92 12.53 19.83 0.91
CA ASP A 92 13.45 18.76 0.50
C ASP A 92 12.75 17.40 0.32
N HIS A 93 11.47 17.30 0.69
CA HIS A 93 10.76 16.02 0.74
C HIS A 93 9.30 16.11 0.33
N GLY A 94 8.86 15.19 -0.53
CA GLY A 94 7.47 15.10 -1.01
C GLY A 94 6.68 14.07 -0.22
N VAL A 95 5.50 14.46 0.27
CA VAL A 95 4.59 13.64 1.09
C VAL A 95 3.13 13.88 0.68
N VAL A 96 2.18 13.21 1.36
CA VAL A 96 0.75 13.35 1.07
C VAL A 96 -0.03 13.73 2.33
N ALA A 97 -0.72 14.88 2.31
CA ALA A 97 -1.71 15.22 3.31
C ALA A 97 -3.01 14.46 3.04
N VAL A 98 -3.43 13.62 3.99
CA VAL A 98 -4.59 12.71 3.85
C VAL A 98 -5.76 13.06 4.78
N GLY A 99 -5.56 14.03 5.67
CA GLY A 99 -6.58 14.46 6.62
C GLY A 99 -6.08 15.57 7.53
N TYR A 100 -6.93 15.97 8.48
CA TYR A 100 -6.60 16.92 9.53
C TYR A 100 -7.49 16.69 10.75
N GLY A 101 -7.07 17.19 11.90
CA GLY A 101 -7.84 17.11 13.14
C GLY A 101 -7.41 18.14 14.16
N THR A 102 -7.84 17.91 15.39
CA THR A 102 -7.46 18.68 16.57
C THR A 102 -7.31 17.69 17.72
N GLU A 103 -6.19 17.75 18.44
CA GLU A 103 -5.89 16.92 19.60
C GLU A 103 -5.40 17.83 20.72
N ASN A 104 -6.05 17.78 21.89
CA ASN A 104 -5.70 18.61 23.06
C ASN A 104 -5.59 20.12 22.77
N GLY A 105 -6.43 20.64 21.87
CA GLY A 105 -6.43 22.04 21.47
C GLY A 105 -5.36 22.42 20.44
N VAL A 106 -4.56 21.46 19.97
CA VAL A 106 -3.58 21.65 18.89
C VAL A 106 -4.14 21.08 17.59
N ASP A 107 -4.26 21.95 16.59
CA ASP A 107 -4.66 21.58 15.24
C ASP A 107 -3.52 20.84 14.54
N TYR A 108 -3.85 19.81 13.76
CA TYR A 108 -2.85 19.05 13.00
C TYR A 108 -3.33 18.62 11.62
N TRP A 109 -2.37 18.36 10.74
CA TRP A 109 -2.49 17.61 9.48
C TRP A 109 -2.15 16.14 9.73
N ILE A 110 -2.85 15.22 9.07
CA ILE A 110 -2.44 13.81 8.98
C ILE A 110 -1.67 13.68 7.67
N VAL A 111 -0.37 13.40 7.77
CA VAL A 111 0.53 13.33 6.62
C VAL A 111 1.07 11.91 6.50
N ARG A 112 0.88 11.30 5.33
CA ARG A 112 1.45 10.00 4.97
C ARG A 112 2.87 10.19 4.46
N ASN A 113 3.82 9.53 5.11
CA ASN A 113 5.23 9.52 4.69
C ASN A 113 5.54 8.26 3.86
N SER A 114 6.75 8.20 3.31
CA SER A 114 7.26 7.11 2.46
C SER A 114 8.45 6.36 3.08
N TRP A 115 8.71 6.53 4.39
CA TRP A 115 9.82 5.90 5.12
C TRP A 115 9.47 4.58 5.81
N GLY A 116 8.37 3.95 5.37
CA GLY A 116 7.89 2.68 5.90
C GLY A 116 7.06 2.81 7.19
N PRO A 117 6.40 1.73 7.61
CA PRO A 117 5.43 1.75 8.72
C PRO A 117 6.08 1.84 10.11
N SER A 118 7.38 1.55 10.22
CA SER A 118 8.11 1.64 11.50
C SER A 118 8.44 3.06 11.93
N TRP A 119 8.30 4.03 11.03
CA TRP A 119 8.54 5.44 11.33
C TRP A 119 7.24 6.14 11.74
N GLY A 120 7.30 7.00 12.75
CA GLY A 120 6.14 7.75 13.24
C GLY A 120 4.97 6.85 13.68
N GLU A 121 3.76 7.32 13.44
CA GLU A 121 2.52 6.59 13.75
C GLU A 121 2.13 5.72 12.55
N ALA A 122 2.71 4.51 12.46
CA ALA A 122 2.46 3.57 11.36
C ALA A 122 2.79 4.14 9.96
N GLY A 123 3.85 4.94 9.85
CA GLY A 123 4.26 5.64 8.63
C GLY A 123 3.63 7.02 8.44
N TYR A 124 2.87 7.50 9.42
CA TYR A 124 2.23 8.82 9.39
C TYR A 124 2.83 9.76 10.44
N ILE A 125 2.60 11.05 10.23
CA ILE A 125 2.89 12.12 11.18
C ILE A 125 1.66 13.02 11.34
N LYS A 126 1.36 13.39 12.58
CA LYS A 126 0.44 14.49 12.89
C LYS A 126 1.22 15.79 12.89
N LEU A 127 1.23 16.52 11.78
CA LEU A 127 2.01 17.76 11.66
C LEU A 127 1.20 18.95 12.19
N GLU A 128 1.76 19.75 13.10
CA GLU A 128 1.06 20.93 13.64
C GLU A 128 0.54 21.85 12.51
N ARG A 129 -0.69 22.34 12.69
CA ARG A 129 -1.43 23.18 11.72
C ARG A 129 -1.82 24.50 12.39
N ASN A 130 -2.00 25.55 11.59
CA ASN A 130 -2.39 26.90 12.07
C ASN A 130 -1.34 27.52 13.01
N VAL A 131 -0.06 27.35 12.70
CA VAL A 131 1.05 27.92 13.48
C VAL A 131 1.04 29.43 13.32
N ALA A 132 0.72 30.18 14.39
CA ALA A 132 0.47 31.62 14.32
C ALA A 132 1.64 32.47 13.79
N SER A 133 2.88 31.97 13.86
CA SER A 133 4.08 32.69 13.42
C SER A 133 4.41 32.54 11.93
N THR A 134 3.62 31.77 11.17
CA THR A 134 3.89 31.55 9.73
C THR A 134 2.59 31.39 8.93
N ASN A 135 2.65 31.77 7.66
CA ASN A 135 1.64 31.44 6.64
C ASN A 135 2.06 30.26 5.75
N THR A 136 3.33 29.85 5.79
CA THR A 136 3.86 28.70 5.02
C THR A 136 3.39 27.35 5.58
N GLY A 137 2.73 27.36 6.75
CA GLY A 137 2.44 26.16 7.53
C GLY A 137 3.70 25.57 8.18
N LYS A 138 3.50 24.61 9.09
CA LYS A 138 4.62 23.91 9.74
C LYS A 138 5.46 23.19 8.67
N CYS A 139 6.77 23.34 8.75
CA CYS A 139 7.74 22.75 7.80
C CYS A 139 7.50 23.12 6.33
N GLY A 140 6.78 24.21 6.05
CA GLY A 140 6.49 24.66 4.68
C GLY A 140 5.36 23.88 3.96
N ILE A 141 4.55 23.11 4.68
CA ILE A 141 3.50 22.25 4.10
C ILE A 141 2.51 22.96 3.16
N ALA A 142 2.31 24.27 3.30
CA ALA A 142 1.40 25.06 2.48
C ALA A 142 2.10 25.81 1.33
N ILE A 143 3.41 25.63 1.13
CA ILE A 143 4.15 26.29 0.05
C ILE A 143 3.85 25.61 -1.29
N GLU A 144 4.22 24.33 -1.46
CA GLU A 144 4.03 23.60 -2.72
C GLU A 144 3.04 22.44 -2.55
N ALA A 145 1.76 22.73 -2.72
CA ALA A 145 0.69 21.75 -2.62
C ALA A 145 -0.09 21.63 -3.94
N SER A 146 -0.26 20.41 -4.44
CA SER A 146 -0.99 20.17 -5.68
C SER A 146 -1.71 18.83 -5.68
N TYR A 147 -2.75 18.71 -6.51
CA TYR A 147 -3.60 17.54 -6.55
C TYR A 147 -4.10 17.20 -7.95
N PRO A 148 -4.26 15.90 -8.29
CA PRO A 148 -4.82 15.51 -9.56
C PRO A 148 -6.33 15.74 -9.56
N THR A 149 -6.89 16.05 -10.73
CA THR A 149 -8.33 16.13 -10.94
C THR A 149 -8.78 15.01 -11.88
N LYS A 150 -9.95 14.44 -11.57
CA LYS A 150 -10.56 13.37 -12.34
C LYS A 150 -12.07 13.57 -12.46
N LYS A 151 -12.53 13.69 -13.69
CA LYS A 151 -13.91 13.83 -14.16
C LYS A 151 -14.26 12.73 -15.16
N GLY A 152 -13.29 12.27 -15.95
CA GLY A 152 -13.43 11.22 -16.95
C GLY A 152 -13.30 9.80 -16.39
N GLN A 153 -13.88 8.84 -17.11
CA GLN A 153 -13.65 7.42 -16.84
C GLN A 153 -12.19 7.05 -17.11
N ASN A 154 -11.70 6.03 -16.42
CA ASN A 154 -10.40 5.46 -16.74
C ASN A 154 -10.39 4.89 -18.17
N PRO A 155 -9.21 4.78 -18.81
CA PRO A 155 -9.10 4.12 -20.09
C PRO A 155 -9.75 2.73 -20.01
N PRO A 156 -10.48 2.29 -21.05
CA PRO A 156 -10.93 0.91 -21.13
C PRO A 156 -9.72 0.02 -20.91
N ARG A 157 -9.80 -0.91 -19.96
CA ARG A 157 -8.71 -1.85 -19.70
C ARG A 157 -8.41 -2.54 -21.03
N LEU A 158 -7.29 -2.19 -21.66
CA LEU A 158 -6.94 -2.74 -22.95
C LEU A 158 -6.87 -4.26 -22.77
N PRO A 159 -7.50 -5.06 -23.65
CA PRO A 159 -7.27 -6.50 -23.62
C PRO A 159 -5.75 -6.72 -23.70
N PRO A 160 -5.20 -7.66 -22.90
CA PRO A 160 -3.77 -7.90 -22.91
C PRO A 160 -3.31 -8.09 -24.35
N SER A 161 -2.34 -7.26 -24.77
CA SER A 161 -1.77 -7.38 -26.11
C SER A 161 -1.24 -8.82 -26.29
N PRO A 162 -1.47 -9.50 -27.43
CA PRO A 162 -1.12 -10.92 -27.61
C PRO A 162 0.38 -11.27 -27.50
N SER A 163 1.26 -10.30 -27.24
CA SER A 163 2.71 -10.46 -27.32
C SER A 163 3.43 -10.54 -25.97
N SER A 164 2.73 -10.57 -24.84
CA SER A 164 3.35 -10.95 -23.58
C SER A 164 2.37 -11.76 -22.73
N PRO A 165 2.67 -13.03 -22.38
CA PRO A 165 1.95 -13.65 -21.28
C PRO A 165 2.11 -12.73 -20.06
N PRO A 166 1.06 -12.55 -19.23
CA PRO A 166 1.22 -11.82 -17.99
C PRO A 166 2.44 -12.39 -17.27
N PRO A 167 3.30 -11.55 -16.64
CA PRO A 167 4.36 -12.09 -15.80
C PRO A 167 3.67 -13.09 -14.88
N VAL A 168 4.02 -14.36 -15.02
CA VAL A 168 3.41 -15.42 -14.22
C VAL A 168 3.78 -15.05 -12.81
N LYS A 169 2.83 -14.46 -12.08
CA LYS A 169 3.00 -14.18 -10.66
C LYS A 169 3.49 -15.49 -10.07
N PRO A 170 4.67 -15.52 -9.42
CA PRO A 170 5.17 -16.75 -8.87
C PRO A 170 4.14 -17.26 -7.86
N SER A 171 3.90 -18.56 -7.85
CA SER A 171 3.10 -19.23 -6.82
C SER A 171 3.61 -18.82 -5.43
N THR A 172 2.71 -18.66 -4.46
CA THR A 172 3.09 -18.41 -3.06
C THR A 172 3.87 -19.60 -2.53
N VAL A 173 5.20 -19.49 -2.40
CA VAL A 173 6.05 -20.55 -1.86
C VAL A 173 5.88 -20.57 -0.34
N CYS A 174 5.47 -21.72 0.22
CA CYS A 174 5.29 -21.88 1.65
C CYS A 174 6.56 -22.39 2.32
N ASP A 175 7.23 -23.35 1.68
CA ASP A 175 8.54 -23.86 2.02
C ASP A 175 9.20 -24.54 0.79
N ASP A 176 10.32 -25.23 1.00
CA ASP A 176 11.05 -25.96 -0.06
C ASP A 176 10.20 -27.06 -0.75
N TYR A 177 9.17 -27.57 -0.07
CA TYR A 177 8.37 -28.72 -0.50
C TYR A 177 6.95 -28.37 -0.92
N TYR A 178 6.43 -27.19 -0.57
CA TYR A 178 5.04 -26.82 -0.74
C TYR A 178 4.88 -25.41 -1.30
N SER A 179 3.92 -25.28 -2.20
CA SER A 179 3.50 -24.00 -2.76
C SER A 179 1.98 -23.92 -2.87
N CYS A 180 1.50 -22.69 -2.85
CA CYS A 180 0.11 -22.34 -2.99
C CYS A 180 -0.11 -21.51 -4.27
N PRO A 181 -1.31 -21.56 -4.88
CA PRO A 181 -1.62 -20.76 -6.07
C PRO A 181 -1.37 -19.27 -5.84
N VAL A 182 -1.22 -18.53 -6.94
CA VAL A 182 -1.13 -17.06 -6.90
C VAL A 182 -2.34 -16.47 -6.16
N GLY A 183 -2.10 -15.45 -5.35
CA GLY A 183 -3.16 -14.73 -4.64
C GLY A 183 -3.70 -15.47 -3.41
N THR A 184 -2.95 -16.46 -2.90
CA THR A 184 -3.31 -17.24 -1.71
C THR A 184 -2.22 -17.14 -0.65
N THR A 185 -2.58 -17.37 0.61
CA THR A 185 -1.65 -17.35 1.75
C THR A 185 -1.40 -18.76 2.27
N CYS A 186 -0.16 -19.05 2.65
CA CYS A 186 0.23 -20.32 3.24
C CYS A 186 -0.30 -20.44 4.68
N CYS A 187 -0.96 -21.55 4.98
CA CYS A 187 -1.53 -21.89 6.27
C CYS A 187 -0.85 -23.14 6.81
N CYS A 188 -0.21 -23.03 7.97
CA CYS A 188 0.47 -24.17 8.56
C CYS A 188 -0.57 -25.16 9.11
N THR A 189 -0.53 -26.40 8.62
CA THR A 189 -1.51 -27.44 8.95
C THR A 189 -1.01 -28.45 9.97
N TYR A 190 0.32 -28.52 10.11
CA TYR A 190 0.97 -29.41 11.05
C TYR A 190 2.25 -28.75 11.55
N GLU A 191 2.16 -28.17 12.74
CA GLU A 191 3.27 -27.50 13.40
C GLU A 191 3.88 -28.42 14.47
N TYR A 192 5.20 -28.51 14.50
CA TYR A 192 5.92 -29.20 15.57
C TYR A 192 7.15 -28.38 15.97
N GLY A 193 7.17 -27.89 17.21
CA GLY A 193 8.13 -26.86 17.62
C GLY A 193 7.87 -25.56 16.87
N ASN A 194 8.92 -24.93 16.33
CA ASN A 194 8.81 -23.71 15.51
C ASN A 194 8.84 -24.02 14.00
N PHE A 195 8.56 -25.26 13.59
CA PHE A 195 8.63 -25.69 12.20
C PHE A 195 7.27 -26.19 11.71
N CYS A 196 6.89 -25.75 10.52
CA CYS A 196 5.73 -26.25 9.83
C CYS A 196 6.11 -27.45 8.94
N PHE A 197 5.44 -28.58 9.14
CA PHE A 197 5.68 -29.84 8.43
C PHE A 197 4.60 -30.17 7.40
N GLY A 198 3.56 -29.34 7.29
CA GLY A 198 2.52 -29.49 6.29
C GLY A 198 1.77 -28.20 6.05
N TRP A 199 1.43 -27.93 4.79
CA TRP A 199 0.85 -26.64 4.38
C TRP A 199 -0.50 -26.79 3.68
N GLY A 200 -1.31 -25.76 3.83
CA GLY A 200 -2.53 -25.52 3.10
C GLY A 200 -2.58 -24.10 2.56
N CYS A 201 -3.54 -23.83 1.69
CA CYS A 201 -3.69 -22.55 1.01
C CYS A 201 -4.99 -21.88 1.44
N CYS A 202 -4.87 -20.71 2.05
CA CYS A 202 -5.99 -19.82 2.31
C CYS A 202 -6.37 -19.09 1.01
N PRO A 203 -7.66 -19.07 0.63
CA PRO A 203 -8.10 -18.63 -0.70
C PRO A 203 -8.11 -17.11 -0.91
N LEU A 204 -7.39 -16.34 -0.08
CA LEU A 204 -7.29 -14.89 -0.15
C LEU A 204 -5.84 -14.45 0.05
N GLU A 205 -5.51 -13.27 -0.47
CA GLU A 205 -4.25 -12.59 -0.21
C GLU A 205 -4.18 -12.09 1.24
N SER A 206 -3.01 -12.22 1.85
CA SER A 206 -2.74 -11.82 3.24
C SER A 206 -3.74 -12.38 4.27
N ALA A 207 -4.32 -13.55 4.00
CA ALA A 207 -5.26 -14.19 4.90
C ALA A 207 -4.58 -14.69 6.16
N THR A 208 -5.21 -14.48 7.31
CA THR A 208 -4.77 -15.05 8.58
C THR A 208 -5.18 -16.52 8.64
N CYS A 209 -4.21 -17.42 8.75
CA CYS A 209 -4.45 -18.83 9.09
C CYS A 209 -4.78 -18.89 10.59
N CYS A 210 -5.96 -19.42 10.93
CA CYS A 210 -6.40 -19.51 12.31
C CYS A 210 -5.74 -20.67 13.05
N ASP A 211 -5.77 -20.62 14.38
CA ASP A 211 -5.15 -21.62 15.27
C ASP A 211 -5.76 -23.03 15.15
N ASP A 212 -6.93 -23.16 14.49
CA ASP A 212 -7.52 -24.44 14.15
C ASP A 212 -6.82 -25.13 12.95
N HIS A 213 -5.82 -24.46 12.36
CA HIS A 213 -5.05 -24.93 11.22
C HIS A 213 -5.91 -25.27 9.98
N TYR A 214 -7.13 -24.75 9.90
CA TYR A 214 -8.11 -25.09 8.87
C TYR A 214 -8.87 -23.88 8.33
N SER A 215 -9.21 -22.95 9.22
CA SER A 215 -9.93 -21.74 8.92
C SER A 215 -8.99 -20.60 8.54
N CYS A 216 -9.46 -19.75 7.65
CA CYS A 216 -8.73 -18.62 7.12
C CYS A 216 -9.61 -17.36 7.24
N CYS A 217 -9.04 -16.30 7.80
CA CYS A 217 -9.69 -15.01 7.92
C CYS A 217 -9.13 -13.98 6.93
N PRO A 218 -9.99 -13.16 6.29
CA PRO A 218 -9.53 -12.04 5.46
C PRO A 218 -8.69 -11.05 6.26
N HIS A 219 -7.79 -10.34 5.59
CA HIS A 219 -6.96 -9.32 6.22
C HIS A 219 -7.79 -8.18 6.85
N GLU A 220 -8.96 -7.87 6.29
CA GLU A 220 -9.90 -6.87 6.83
C GLU A 220 -10.63 -7.36 8.08
N TYR A 221 -10.63 -8.66 8.36
CA TYR A 221 -11.25 -9.27 9.54
C TYR A 221 -10.30 -10.30 10.16
N PRO A 222 -9.11 -9.92 10.64
CA PRO A 222 -8.02 -10.87 10.92
C PRO A 222 -8.24 -11.67 12.21
N VAL A 223 -9.20 -11.29 13.07
CA VAL A 223 -9.43 -11.94 14.36
C VAL A 223 -10.30 -13.17 14.17
N CYS A 224 -9.71 -14.36 14.36
CA CYS A 224 -10.42 -15.64 14.33
C CYS A 224 -11.28 -15.84 15.58
N ASP A 225 -12.58 -16.04 15.40
CA ASP A 225 -13.49 -16.59 16.40
C ASP A 225 -13.80 -18.05 16.02
N LEU A 226 -13.04 -18.96 16.63
CA LEU A 226 -13.12 -20.39 16.34
C LEU A 226 -14.43 -21.02 16.85
N ASP A 227 -14.99 -20.52 17.95
CA ASP A 227 -16.24 -21.02 18.53
C ASP A 227 -17.43 -20.69 17.62
N ALA A 228 -17.44 -19.48 17.06
CA ALA A 228 -18.47 -19.05 16.11
C ALA A 228 -18.18 -19.47 14.65
N GLY A 229 -16.94 -19.86 14.33
CA GLY A 229 -16.50 -20.12 12.96
C GLY A 229 -16.51 -18.85 12.09
N THR A 230 -16.18 -17.70 12.69
CA THR A 230 -16.23 -16.38 12.04
C THR A 230 -14.95 -15.58 12.24
N CYS A 231 -14.85 -14.49 11.51
CA CYS A 231 -13.73 -13.57 11.47
C CYS A 231 -14.21 -12.16 11.82
N ARG A 232 -13.49 -11.45 12.68
CA ARG A 232 -13.85 -10.11 13.17
C ARG A 232 -12.73 -9.11 12.89
N LEU A 233 -13.09 -7.83 12.78
CA LEU A 233 -12.12 -6.74 12.65
C LEU A 233 -11.33 -6.53 13.95
N SER A 234 -11.99 -6.69 15.11
CA SER A 234 -11.37 -6.64 16.43
C SER A 234 -12.16 -7.55 17.40
N LYS A 235 -11.58 -7.87 18.57
CA LYS A 235 -12.18 -8.80 19.55
C LYS A 235 -13.62 -8.39 19.96
N ASP A 236 -13.87 -7.09 20.07
CA ASP A 236 -15.14 -6.53 20.52
C ASP A 236 -16.05 -6.03 19.39
N ASN A 237 -15.67 -6.25 18.12
CA ASN A 237 -16.47 -5.78 16.99
C ASN A 237 -17.73 -6.66 16.81
N PRO A 238 -18.95 -6.07 16.74
CA PRO A 238 -20.18 -6.82 16.51
C PRO A 238 -20.33 -7.36 15.08
N LEU A 239 -19.52 -6.88 14.13
CA LEU A 239 -19.53 -7.34 12.74
C LEU A 239 -18.57 -8.51 12.56
N SER A 240 -19.11 -9.62 12.05
CA SER A 240 -18.36 -10.85 11.77
C SER A 240 -18.65 -11.36 10.37
N VAL A 241 -17.61 -11.84 9.67
CA VAL A 241 -17.73 -12.55 8.39
C VAL A 241 -17.43 -14.04 8.59
N LYS A 242 -17.98 -14.91 7.74
CA LYS A 242 -17.74 -16.35 7.86
C LYS A 242 -16.28 -16.68 7.52
N ALA A 243 -15.64 -17.52 8.34
CA ALA A 243 -14.30 -17.99 8.06
C ALA A 243 -14.26 -18.87 6.79
N LEU A 244 -13.18 -18.75 6.03
CA LEU A 244 -12.97 -19.48 4.79
C LEU A 244 -12.22 -20.78 5.08
N LYS A 245 -12.52 -21.82 4.32
CA LYS A 245 -11.82 -23.10 4.43
C LYS A 245 -10.56 -23.08 3.57
N ARG A 246 -9.45 -23.57 4.12
CA ARG A 246 -8.23 -23.80 3.33
C ARG A 246 -8.39 -24.94 2.32
N THR A 247 -7.50 -24.98 1.35
CA THR A 247 -7.26 -26.15 0.48
C THR A 247 -5.87 -26.76 0.74
N PRO A 248 -5.57 -27.99 0.30
CA PRO A 248 -4.22 -28.55 0.41
C PRO A 248 -3.19 -27.80 -0.45
N ALA A 249 -1.97 -27.60 0.07
CA ALA A 249 -0.87 -27.05 -0.73
C ALA A 249 -0.34 -28.09 -1.73
N ARG A 250 0.24 -27.60 -2.83
CA ARG A 250 0.85 -28.46 -3.86
C ARG A 250 2.27 -28.80 -3.46
N SER A 251 2.69 -30.05 -3.67
CA SER A 251 4.09 -30.43 -3.45
C SER A 251 4.98 -29.97 -4.60
N ASN A 252 6.09 -29.32 -4.27
CA ASN A 252 7.14 -28.87 -5.19
C ASN A 252 8.07 -30.02 -5.65
N ARG A 253 7.91 -31.25 -5.13
CA ARG A 253 8.68 -32.40 -5.60
C ARG A 253 8.24 -32.78 -7.01
N HIS A 254 9.04 -32.41 -8.01
CA HIS A 254 9.00 -33.04 -9.32
C HIS A 254 9.28 -34.55 -9.17
N PHE A 255 8.27 -35.39 -9.35
CA PHE A 255 8.48 -36.81 -9.57
C PHE A 255 9.18 -37.00 -10.91
N HIS A 256 10.49 -37.19 -10.87
CA HIS A 256 11.29 -37.61 -12.03
C HIS A 256 10.99 -39.09 -12.30
N PHE A 257 9.91 -39.38 -13.03
CA PHE A 257 9.72 -40.71 -13.61
C PHE A 257 10.69 -40.86 -14.79
N GLY A 258 11.89 -41.36 -14.50
CA GLY A 258 12.82 -41.86 -15.51
C GLY A 258 12.29 -43.12 -16.18
N GLY A 259 11.42 -42.96 -17.18
CA GLY A 259 11.04 -44.00 -18.12
C GLY A 259 11.89 -43.92 -19.37
N LYS A 260 12.96 -44.73 -19.46
CA LYS A 260 13.67 -44.95 -20.73
C LYS A 260 12.72 -45.63 -21.72
N VAL A 261 12.42 -44.98 -22.84
CA VAL A 261 11.86 -45.63 -24.03
C VAL A 261 13.05 -46.22 -24.81
N PRO A 262 13.11 -47.54 -25.07
CA PRO A 262 14.10 -48.08 -26.00
C PRO A 262 13.62 -47.85 -27.42
N SER A 263 14.46 -47.22 -28.24
CA SER A 263 14.28 -47.13 -29.69
C SER A 263 14.37 -48.52 -30.32
N ALA A 264 13.40 -48.83 -31.17
CA ALA A 264 13.51 -49.79 -32.26
C ALA A 264 13.17 -49.04 -33.56
#